data_AF-A0A7J5KY06-F1
#
_entry.id   AF-A0A7J5KY06-F1
#
_cell.length_a   1.000
_cell.length_b   1.000
_cell.length_c   1.000
_cell.angle_alpha   90.00
_cell.angle_beta   90.00
_cell.angle_gamma   90.00
#
_symmetry.space_group_name_H-M   'P 1'
#
loop_
_entity.id
_entity.type
_entity.pdbx_description
1 polymer ?
#
loop_
_entity_poly.entity_id
_entity_poly.type
_entity_poly.pdbx_seq_one_letter_code
_entity_poly.pdbx_strand_id
1 'polypeptide(L)'
;MEEVKPTATGSENATQEQGYLMAYDKKEQKAKGVKGIAANGELETLEANETNKDQFIRVDRHGNFFTNFGKNFMYQYNHPTRYALYRMEEKTPVEEAKRRIEQAQLPENESLRRELSRDNRIYNNHLFNEREINWQQAERYGLTPDVLRQTGDMERLLQGRQSGIAYDISMNTELGRQKGDAKLSLFRDENGLAKFDLHFIRQAPKVGQEYRGYKLEEDVLDALNRTGNAGRLVDLVVDFRSKETKPCYLSKDPVTNEMFFLPADQARCPKKIKDYTLSQQEYADYTAGKEVPIEFKSSNGKILRTSIQMSAAERGTEFLWERSTKKPENRQGQEQKGGSPEKTQKPEKRTYARKSKITPKM
;
A
#
# COMPACT_ATOMS: atom_id res chain seq x y z
N MET A 1 -62.78 13.68 29.43
CA MET A 1 -61.99 12.57 28.86
C MET A 1 -62.17 12.64 27.36
N GLU A 2 -61.16 13.15 26.66
CA GLU A 2 -60.84 12.76 25.28
C GLU A 2 -59.42 13.30 25.02
N GLU A 3 -58.43 12.42 25.17
CA GLU A 3 -57.04 12.72 24.85
C GLU A 3 -56.84 12.62 23.35
N VAL A 4 -56.54 13.75 22.73
CA VAL A 4 -56.11 13.83 21.33
C VAL A 4 -54.66 13.34 21.24
N LYS A 5 -54.48 12.14 20.68
CA LYS A 5 -53.16 11.63 20.26
C LYS A 5 -52.70 12.39 19.02
N PRO A 6 -51.46 12.93 18.98
CA PRO A 6 -50.89 13.40 17.73
C PRO A 6 -50.40 12.20 16.92
N THR A 7 -50.99 12.05 15.73
CA THR A 7 -50.57 11.14 14.66
C THR A 7 -49.19 11.55 14.17
N ALA A 8 -48.19 10.70 14.43
CA ALA A 8 -46.92 10.74 13.74
C ALA A 8 -47.16 10.32 12.29
N THR A 9 -47.25 11.29 11.39
CA THR A 9 -47.11 11.06 9.94
C THR A 9 -45.70 10.52 9.69
N GLY A 10 -45.63 9.23 9.42
CA GLY A 10 -44.43 8.55 8.98
C GLY A 10 -43.91 9.19 7.70
N SER A 11 -42.64 9.55 7.70
CA SER A 11 -41.88 9.82 6.50
C SER A 11 -41.68 8.50 5.74
N GLU A 12 -42.67 8.11 4.95
CA GLU A 12 -42.48 7.23 3.80
C GLU A 12 -41.54 7.94 2.82
N ASN A 13 -40.48 7.23 2.41
CA ASN A 13 -39.43 7.56 1.44
C ASN A 13 -38.02 7.78 2.00
N ALA A 14 -37.44 6.71 2.55
CA ALA A 14 -36.00 6.45 2.52
C ALA A 14 -35.72 4.94 2.69
N THR A 15 -36.24 4.09 1.81
CA THR A 15 -35.71 2.73 1.60
C THR A 15 -34.36 2.86 0.90
N GLN A 16 -33.36 3.34 1.64
CA GLN A 16 -31.95 3.31 1.25
C GLN A 16 -31.56 1.84 1.02
N GLU A 17 -30.90 1.54 -0.08
CA GLU A 17 -30.47 0.18 -0.46
C GLU A 17 -29.42 -0.37 0.52
N GLN A 18 -29.87 -0.79 1.70
CA GLN A 18 -29.07 -1.52 2.67
C GLN A 18 -28.82 -2.93 2.12
N GLY A 19 -27.65 -3.47 2.39
CA GLY A 19 -27.28 -4.86 2.11
C GLY A 19 -26.71 -5.51 3.36
N TYR A 20 -26.28 -6.76 3.29
CA TYR A 20 -25.67 -7.47 4.41
C TYR A 20 -24.20 -7.82 4.14
N LEU A 21 -23.41 -7.88 5.21
CA LEU A 21 -21.98 -8.16 5.15
C LEU A 21 -21.69 -9.65 5.24
N MET A 22 -20.94 -10.16 4.27
CA MET A 22 -20.38 -11.50 4.26
C MET A 22 -18.86 -11.46 4.21
N ALA A 23 -18.23 -12.52 4.70
CA ALA A 23 -16.79 -12.71 4.66
C ALA A 23 -16.46 -14.09 4.12
N TYR A 24 -15.54 -14.17 3.17
CA TYR A 24 -14.88 -15.42 2.80
C TYR A 24 -13.65 -15.60 3.67
N ASP A 25 -13.65 -16.62 4.54
CA ASP A 25 -12.49 -17.00 5.33
C ASP A 25 -11.50 -17.74 4.43
N LYS A 26 -10.36 -17.13 4.12
CA LYS A 26 -9.35 -17.77 3.27
C LYS A 26 -8.70 -18.98 3.91
N LYS A 27 -8.70 -19.08 5.25
CA LYS A 27 -8.15 -20.21 6.00
C LYS A 27 -9.07 -21.42 5.92
N GLU A 28 -10.37 -21.20 6.12
CA GLU A 28 -11.37 -22.29 6.07
C GLU A 28 -11.93 -22.54 4.67
N GLN A 29 -11.67 -21.64 3.73
CA GLN A 29 -12.20 -21.66 2.37
C GLN A 29 -13.74 -21.66 2.32
N LYS A 30 -14.38 -20.89 3.20
CA LYS A 30 -15.84 -20.83 3.33
C LYS A 30 -16.36 -19.41 3.40
N ALA A 31 -17.52 -19.17 2.80
CA ALA A 31 -18.26 -17.93 2.96
C ALA A 31 -19.15 -17.99 4.22
N LYS A 32 -19.08 -16.94 5.03
CA LYS A 32 -19.80 -16.78 6.30
C LYS A 32 -20.48 -15.42 6.36
N GLY A 33 -21.57 -15.31 7.12
CA GLY A 33 -22.17 -14.01 7.45
C GLY A 33 -21.39 -13.33 8.57
N VAL A 34 -21.25 -12.01 8.51
CA VAL A 34 -20.53 -11.24 9.54
C VAL A 34 -21.52 -10.68 10.54
N LYS A 35 -21.42 -11.10 11.81
CA LYS A 35 -22.25 -10.62 12.92
C LYS A 35 -21.66 -9.37 13.58
N GLY A 36 -20.34 -9.30 13.67
CA GLY A 36 -19.67 -8.33 14.53
C GLY A 36 -18.14 -8.44 14.49
N ILE A 37 -17.51 -7.71 15.41
CA ILE A 37 -16.10 -7.87 15.75
C ILE A 37 -16.06 -8.14 17.25
N ALA A 38 -15.40 -9.23 17.65
CA ALA A 38 -15.22 -9.59 19.05
C ALA A 38 -14.26 -8.61 19.75
N ALA A 39 -14.27 -8.60 21.09
CA ALA A 39 -13.41 -7.72 21.88
C ALA A 39 -11.91 -7.86 21.56
N ASN A 40 -11.48 -9.07 21.18
CA ASN A 40 -10.10 -9.38 20.77
C ASN A 40 -9.75 -8.89 19.34
N GLY A 41 -10.71 -8.31 18.61
CA GLY A 41 -10.55 -7.80 17.25
C GLY A 41 -10.75 -8.85 16.14
N GLU A 42 -11.15 -10.07 16.45
CA GLU A 42 -11.50 -11.07 15.43
C GLU A 42 -12.92 -10.85 14.87
N LEU A 43 -13.16 -11.24 13.62
CA LEU A 43 -14.50 -11.21 13.05
C LEU A 43 -15.40 -12.27 13.69
N GLU A 44 -16.52 -11.83 14.25
CA GLU A 44 -17.59 -12.73 14.64
C GLU A 44 -18.38 -13.12 13.39
N THR A 45 -18.35 -14.41 13.07
CA THR A 45 -18.99 -14.94 11.87
C THR A 45 -20.00 -16.02 12.24
N LEU A 46 -21.06 -16.13 11.44
CA LEU A 46 -22.10 -17.15 11.54
C LEU A 46 -22.19 -17.93 10.23
N GLU A 47 -22.81 -19.10 10.29
CA GLU A 47 -23.17 -19.86 9.09
C GLU A 47 -23.99 -18.98 8.14
N ALA A 48 -23.60 -18.97 6.87
CA ALA A 48 -24.30 -18.25 5.81
C ALA A 48 -25.57 -19.01 5.40
N ASN A 49 -26.67 -18.72 6.08
CA ASN A 49 -28.03 -19.16 5.76
C ASN A 49 -29.06 -18.07 6.09
N GLU A 50 -30.27 -18.20 5.57
CA GLU A 50 -31.36 -17.22 5.79
C GLU A 50 -31.74 -17.08 7.27
N THR A 51 -31.73 -18.16 8.06
CA THR A 51 -32.06 -18.13 9.50
C THR A 51 -31.17 -17.16 10.29
N ASN A 52 -29.91 -17.01 9.87
CA ASN A 52 -28.95 -16.12 10.53
C ASN A 52 -28.90 -14.71 9.92
N LYS A 53 -29.57 -14.46 8.78
CA LYS A 53 -29.43 -13.23 7.98
C LYS A 53 -29.67 -11.96 8.78
N ASP A 54 -30.67 -11.97 9.65
CA ASP A 54 -31.05 -10.80 10.45
C ASP A 54 -29.98 -10.39 11.48
N GLN A 55 -29.05 -11.30 11.80
CA GLN A 55 -27.93 -11.02 12.68
C GLN A 55 -26.70 -10.48 11.94
N PHE A 56 -26.73 -10.43 10.60
CA PHE A 56 -25.60 -9.93 9.82
C PHE A 56 -25.56 -8.40 9.87
N ILE A 57 -24.34 -7.85 9.88
CA ILE A 57 -24.11 -6.40 9.79
C ILE A 57 -24.74 -5.87 8.50
N ARG A 58 -25.56 -4.83 8.64
CA ARG A 58 -26.15 -4.10 7.52
C ARG A 58 -25.22 -3.00 7.02
N VAL A 59 -25.11 -2.86 5.70
CA VAL A 59 -24.18 -1.93 5.02
C VAL A 59 -24.90 -1.24 3.86
N ASP A 60 -24.90 0.09 3.82
CA ASP A 60 -25.54 0.90 2.77
C ASP A 60 -24.68 1.01 1.49
N ARG A 61 -25.31 1.03 0.30
CA ARG A 61 -24.70 1.20 -1.04
C ARG A 61 -24.04 2.54 -1.25
N HIS A 62 -24.70 3.60 -0.83
CA HIS A 62 -24.23 4.99 -0.97
C HIS A 62 -23.65 5.48 0.37
N GLY A 63 -24.01 4.82 1.45
CA GLY A 63 -23.53 4.96 2.83
C GLY A 63 -22.49 3.92 3.26
N ASN A 64 -21.39 3.85 2.51
CA ASN A 64 -20.06 3.94 3.13
C ASN A 64 -19.59 2.77 4.05
N PHE A 65 -18.88 1.79 3.48
CA PHE A 65 -17.74 1.18 4.20
C PHE A 65 -16.60 2.20 4.46
N PHE A 66 -16.74 3.44 3.96
CA PHE A 66 -15.88 4.58 4.26
C PHE A 66 -16.54 5.63 5.19
N THR A 67 -17.66 5.30 5.86
CA THR A 67 -18.25 6.11 6.95
C THR A 67 -17.41 5.91 8.21
N ASN A 68 -17.72 6.65 9.27
CA ASN A 68 -17.27 6.34 10.62
C ASN A 68 -17.53 4.88 11.01
N PHE A 69 -18.64 4.25 10.56
CA PHE A 69 -18.86 2.82 10.80
C PHE A 69 -17.76 1.96 10.17
N GLY A 70 -17.53 2.06 8.87
CA GLY A 70 -16.53 1.24 8.19
C GLY A 70 -15.09 1.54 8.63
N LYS A 71 -14.78 2.81 8.95
CA LYS A 71 -13.51 3.17 9.58
C LYS A 71 -13.34 2.51 10.96
N ASN A 72 -14.37 2.57 11.81
CA ASN A 72 -14.35 1.94 13.12
C ASN A 72 -14.29 0.40 13.00
N PHE A 73 -15.03 -0.18 12.06
CA PHE A 73 -15.02 -1.60 11.77
C PHE A 73 -13.62 -2.05 11.34
N MET A 74 -13.03 -1.40 10.34
CA MET A 74 -11.68 -1.75 9.86
C MET A 74 -10.62 -1.49 10.93
N TYR A 75 -10.76 -0.44 11.74
CA TYR A 75 -9.88 -0.20 12.88
C TYR A 75 -10.00 -1.29 13.94
N GLN A 76 -11.20 -1.82 14.19
CA GLN A 76 -11.40 -2.86 15.20
C GLN A 76 -11.00 -4.26 14.70
N TYR A 77 -11.06 -4.50 13.40
CA TYR A 77 -10.82 -5.79 12.77
C TYR A 77 -9.31 -6.07 12.57
N ASN A 78 -8.78 -6.97 13.39
CA ASN A 78 -7.41 -7.48 13.28
C ASN A 78 -7.27 -8.49 12.13
N HIS A 79 -6.05 -8.70 11.64
CA HIS A 79 -5.75 -9.58 10.51
C HIS A 79 -6.51 -9.25 9.22
N PRO A 80 -6.35 -8.02 8.69
CA PRO A 80 -7.13 -7.53 7.55
C PRO A 80 -7.02 -8.39 6.29
N THR A 81 -5.98 -9.22 6.19
CA THR A 81 -5.73 -10.11 5.05
C THR A 81 -6.40 -11.49 5.16
N ARG A 82 -6.88 -11.93 6.33
CA ARG A 82 -7.50 -13.26 6.52
C ARG A 82 -8.81 -13.38 5.78
N TYR A 83 -9.68 -12.38 5.91
CA TYR A 83 -11.01 -12.41 5.33
C TYR A 83 -11.12 -11.55 4.07
N ALA A 84 -12.00 -12.02 3.20
CA ALA A 84 -12.41 -11.36 1.98
C ALA A 84 -13.83 -10.84 2.16
N LEU A 85 -14.01 -9.52 2.33
CA LEU A 85 -15.29 -8.92 2.70
C LEU A 85 -16.15 -8.57 1.47
N TYR A 86 -17.43 -8.92 1.53
CA TYR A 86 -18.42 -8.69 0.48
C TYR A 86 -19.68 -8.08 1.06
N ARG A 87 -20.19 -7.06 0.40
CA ARG A 87 -21.55 -6.54 0.63
C ARG A 87 -22.48 -7.19 -0.39
N MET A 88 -23.50 -7.87 0.11
CA MET A 88 -24.54 -8.49 -0.71
C MET A 88 -25.82 -7.66 -0.64
N GLU A 89 -26.56 -7.55 -1.73
CA GLU A 89 -27.82 -6.82 -1.76
C GLU A 89 -28.85 -7.51 -0.87
N GLU A 90 -29.74 -6.75 -0.21
CA GLU A 90 -30.74 -7.30 0.71
C GLU A 90 -31.59 -8.42 0.10
N LYS A 91 -31.94 -8.24 -1.17
CA LYS A 91 -32.78 -9.18 -1.94
C LYS A 91 -32.05 -10.44 -2.40
N THR A 92 -30.72 -10.50 -2.33
CA THR A 92 -29.96 -11.70 -2.71
C THR A 92 -30.10 -12.75 -1.60
N PRO A 93 -30.57 -13.97 -1.90
CA PRO A 93 -30.60 -15.06 -0.92
C PRO A 93 -29.20 -15.39 -0.39
N VAL A 94 -29.08 -15.65 0.90
CA VAL A 94 -27.78 -15.85 1.58
C VAL A 94 -27.05 -17.08 1.03
N GLU A 95 -27.77 -18.17 0.75
CA GLU A 95 -27.18 -19.38 0.19
C GLU A 95 -26.69 -19.16 -1.24
N GLU A 96 -27.40 -18.33 -2.02
CA GLU A 96 -26.94 -17.92 -3.35
C GLU A 96 -25.66 -17.08 -3.25
N ALA A 97 -25.65 -16.08 -2.37
CA ALA A 97 -24.49 -15.25 -2.11
C ALA A 97 -23.27 -16.07 -1.67
N LYS A 98 -23.47 -17.00 -0.72
CA LYS A 98 -22.46 -17.96 -0.26
C LYS A 98 -21.86 -18.72 -1.43
N ARG A 99 -22.70 -19.36 -2.25
CA ARG A 99 -22.27 -20.14 -3.42
C ARG A 99 -21.47 -19.28 -4.40
N ARG A 100 -21.95 -18.07 -4.71
CA ARG A 100 -21.27 -17.14 -5.64
C ARG A 100 -19.89 -16.73 -5.12
N ILE A 101 -19.78 -16.40 -3.84
CA ILE A 101 -18.52 -15.99 -3.21
C ILE A 101 -17.50 -17.13 -3.24
N GLU A 102 -17.91 -18.35 -2.91
CA GLU A 102 -17.05 -19.54 -2.90
C GLU A 102 -16.62 -19.92 -4.33
N GLN A 103 -17.56 -19.96 -5.28
CA GLN A 103 -17.27 -20.23 -6.69
C GLN A 103 -16.30 -19.21 -7.29
N ALA A 104 -16.40 -17.93 -6.92
CA ALA A 104 -15.48 -16.89 -7.39
C ALA A 104 -14.02 -17.07 -6.96
N GLN A 105 -13.73 -17.98 -6.03
CA GLN A 105 -12.35 -18.31 -5.64
C GLN A 105 -11.72 -19.37 -6.55
N LEU A 106 -12.54 -20.09 -7.32
CA LEU A 106 -12.05 -21.10 -8.25
C LEU A 106 -11.42 -20.44 -9.49
N PRO A 107 -10.25 -20.92 -9.97
CA PRO A 107 -9.53 -20.32 -11.09
C PRO A 107 -10.37 -20.14 -12.37
N GLU A 108 -11.26 -21.08 -12.66
CA GLU A 108 -12.14 -21.13 -13.83
C GLU A 108 -13.23 -20.05 -13.83
N ASN A 109 -13.57 -19.47 -12.67
CA ASN A 109 -14.66 -18.51 -12.50
C ASN A 109 -14.19 -17.05 -12.55
N GLU A 110 -13.31 -16.73 -13.50
CA GLU A 110 -12.72 -15.39 -13.58
C GLU A 110 -13.76 -14.28 -13.80
N SER A 111 -14.78 -14.53 -14.62
CA SER A 111 -15.85 -13.57 -14.90
C SER A 111 -16.64 -13.20 -13.64
N LEU A 112 -17.10 -14.21 -12.89
CA LEU A 112 -17.81 -14.03 -11.62
C LEU A 112 -16.92 -13.35 -10.58
N ARG A 113 -15.64 -13.71 -10.52
CA ARG A 113 -14.67 -13.05 -9.64
C ARG A 113 -14.55 -11.56 -9.96
N ARG A 114 -14.47 -11.20 -11.25
CA ARG A 114 -14.41 -9.80 -11.69
C ARG A 114 -15.70 -9.03 -11.38
N GLU A 115 -16.86 -9.66 -11.54
CA GLU A 115 -18.16 -9.09 -11.19
C GLU A 115 -18.24 -8.78 -9.68
N LEU A 116 -18.06 -9.79 -8.82
CA LEU A 116 -18.10 -9.59 -7.36
C LEU A 116 -17.02 -8.59 -6.89
N SER A 117 -15.84 -8.63 -7.50
CA SER A 117 -14.74 -7.69 -7.26
C SER A 117 -15.12 -6.24 -7.57
N ARG A 118 -15.99 -6.01 -8.55
CA ARG A 118 -16.44 -4.68 -8.97
C ARG A 118 -17.59 -4.16 -8.11
N ASP A 119 -18.59 -4.99 -7.86
CA ASP A 119 -19.89 -4.52 -7.39
C ASP A 119 -20.14 -4.83 -5.90
N ASN A 120 -19.48 -5.86 -5.35
CA ASN A 120 -19.75 -6.36 -3.99
C ASN A 120 -18.54 -6.27 -3.05
N ARG A 121 -17.32 -6.29 -3.60
CA ARG A 121 -16.11 -6.42 -2.79
C ARG A 121 -15.81 -5.15 -2.01
N ILE A 122 -15.58 -5.33 -0.72
CA ILE A 122 -15.04 -4.30 0.15
C ILE A 122 -13.51 -4.47 0.19
N TYR A 123 -12.79 -3.45 -0.25
CA TYR A 123 -11.33 -3.44 -0.24
C TYR A 123 -10.82 -2.81 1.05
N ASN A 124 -9.98 -3.56 1.77
CA ASN A 124 -9.04 -2.99 2.71
C ASN A 124 -7.66 -2.99 2.04
N ASN A 125 -7.06 -1.81 1.94
CA ASN A 125 -5.71 -1.67 1.40
C ASN A 125 -4.63 -1.89 2.47
N HIS A 126 -5.02 -2.08 3.73
CA HIS A 126 -4.11 -2.36 4.83
C HIS A 126 -3.79 -3.85 4.91
N LEU A 127 -2.51 -4.16 5.08
CA LEU A 127 -1.98 -5.49 5.38
C LEU A 127 -1.81 -5.71 6.90
N PHE A 128 -1.77 -4.62 7.65
CA PHE A 128 -1.64 -4.58 9.10
C PHE A 128 -2.73 -3.70 9.70
N ASN A 129 -3.15 -4.00 10.92
CA ASN A 129 -3.99 -3.13 11.71
C ASN A 129 -3.16 -2.48 12.82
N GLU A 130 -3.37 -1.18 13.07
CA GLU A 130 -2.68 -0.42 14.12
C GLU A 130 -2.79 -1.08 15.50
N ARG A 131 -3.93 -1.72 15.80
CA ARG A 131 -4.19 -2.44 17.06
C ARG A 131 -3.32 -3.68 17.24
N GLU A 132 -2.75 -4.22 16.16
CA GLU A 132 -1.84 -5.38 16.20
C GLU A 132 -0.43 -4.96 16.61
N ILE A 133 -0.11 -3.66 16.59
CA ILE A 133 1.22 -3.15 16.87
C ILE A 133 1.42 -3.04 18.38
N ASN A 134 2.51 -3.63 18.88
CA ASN A 134 2.92 -3.47 20.28
C ASN A 134 3.56 -2.09 20.50
N TRP A 135 2.74 -1.09 20.77
CA TRP A 135 3.19 0.29 21.00
C TRP A 135 4.07 0.44 22.23
N GLN A 136 3.82 -0.32 23.30
CA GLN A 136 4.67 -0.31 24.50
C GLN A 136 6.12 -0.73 24.17
N GLN A 137 6.28 -1.69 23.25
CA GLN A 137 7.59 -2.07 22.75
C GLN A 137 8.17 -0.99 21.83
N ALA A 138 7.39 -0.49 20.88
CA ALA A 138 7.82 0.53 19.91
C ALA A 138 8.31 1.84 20.58
N GLU A 139 7.66 2.26 21.67
CA GLU A 139 8.03 3.44 22.45
C GLU A 139 9.45 3.36 23.02
N ARG A 140 9.93 2.16 23.35
CA ARG A 140 11.32 1.94 23.81
C ARG A 140 12.36 2.33 22.75
N TYR A 141 11.94 2.41 21.49
CA TYR A 141 12.74 2.80 20.33
C TYR A 141 12.48 4.25 19.88
N GLY A 142 11.66 5.01 20.61
CA GLY A 142 11.28 6.38 20.25
C GLY A 142 10.14 6.48 19.23
N LEU A 143 9.41 5.38 19.00
CA LEU A 143 8.32 5.33 18.03
C LEU A 143 6.96 5.39 18.75
N THR A 144 6.14 6.39 18.40
CA THR A 144 4.77 6.52 18.91
C THR A 144 3.76 6.60 17.75
N PRO A 145 2.48 6.25 17.98
CA PRO A 145 1.43 6.42 16.99
C PRO A 145 1.35 7.87 16.48
N ASP A 146 1.45 8.84 17.39
CA ASP A 146 1.32 10.27 17.05
C ASP A 146 2.43 10.73 16.11
N VAL A 147 3.67 10.32 16.36
CA VAL A 147 4.80 10.65 15.50
C VAL A 147 4.58 10.10 14.09
N LEU A 148 4.13 8.85 13.95
CA LEU A 148 3.88 8.22 12.65
C LEU A 148 2.66 8.81 11.93
N ARG A 149 1.65 9.29 12.66
CA ARG A 149 0.49 9.99 12.08
C ARG A 149 0.86 11.39 11.59
N GLN A 150 1.64 12.13 12.37
CA GLN A 150 2.09 13.49 12.02
C GLN A 150 2.96 13.51 10.75
N THR A 151 3.74 12.46 10.52
CA THR A 151 4.58 12.32 9.32
C THR A 151 3.82 11.73 8.13
N GLY A 152 2.63 11.16 8.35
CA GLY A 152 1.86 10.43 7.35
C GLY A 152 2.35 9.00 7.08
N ASP A 153 3.31 8.51 7.86
CA ASP A 153 3.91 7.18 7.67
C ASP A 153 3.06 6.05 8.24
N MET A 154 2.16 6.32 9.20
CA MET A 154 1.24 5.30 9.72
C MET A 154 0.49 4.60 8.58
N GLU A 155 -0.12 5.37 7.68
CA GLU A 155 -0.88 4.82 6.55
C GLU A 155 0.00 3.96 5.63
N ARG A 156 1.24 4.40 5.37
CA ARG A 156 2.19 3.66 4.53
C ARG A 156 2.56 2.32 5.17
N LEU A 157 2.85 2.33 6.46
CA LEU A 157 3.22 1.15 7.23
C LEU A 157 2.08 0.13 7.27
N LEU A 158 0.85 0.58 7.52
CA LEU A 158 -0.32 -0.30 7.55
C LEU A 158 -0.60 -0.93 6.18
N GLN A 159 -0.26 -0.25 5.08
CA GLN A 159 -0.27 -0.81 3.72
C GLN A 159 0.91 -1.76 3.42
N GLY A 160 1.80 -1.99 4.39
CA GLY A 160 3.01 -2.80 4.26
C GLY A 160 4.13 -2.16 3.45
N ARG A 161 4.11 -0.83 3.33
CA ARG A 161 5.17 -0.06 2.66
C ARG A 161 6.15 0.47 3.70
N GLN A 162 7.36 0.78 3.26
CA GLN A 162 8.32 1.48 4.10
C GLN A 162 7.88 2.92 4.40
N SER A 163 8.33 3.46 5.53
CA SER A 163 8.19 4.88 5.86
C SER A 163 8.77 5.77 4.75
N GLY A 164 8.32 7.02 4.65
CA GLY A 164 8.86 8.01 3.72
C GLY A 164 10.14 8.66 4.23
N ILE A 165 10.33 8.69 5.55
CA ILE A 165 11.50 9.29 6.23
C ILE A 165 12.19 8.30 7.16
N ALA A 166 13.40 8.63 7.57
CA ALA A 166 14.11 7.95 8.64
C ALA A 166 13.76 8.56 10.00
N TYR A 167 13.75 7.72 11.04
CA TYR A 167 13.49 8.05 12.43
C TYR A 167 14.76 7.83 13.25
N ASP A 168 15.01 8.69 14.23
CA ASP A 168 16.10 8.50 15.22
C ASP A 168 15.71 7.36 16.15
N ILE A 169 16.31 6.19 15.93
CA ILE A 169 16.08 5.00 16.73
C ILE A 169 17.11 4.97 17.86
N SER A 170 16.62 4.87 19.10
CA SER A 170 17.46 4.71 20.28
C SER A 170 17.17 3.38 20.95
N MET A 171 18.19 2.56 21.14
CA MET A 171 18.09 1.23 21.75
C MET A 171 18.97 1.16 22.99
N ASN A 172 18.42 0.68 24.10
CA ASN A 172 19.25 0.27 25.24
C ASN A 172 19.63 -1.20 25.04
N THR A 173 20.92 -1.49 24.98
CA THR A 173 21.48 -2.84 24.94
C THR A 173 22.31 -3.09 26.19
N GLU A 174 22.71 -4.34 26.44
CA GLU A 174 23.59 -4.69 27.57
C GLU A 174 24.94 -3.95 27.51
N LEU A 175 25.40 -3.60 26.30
CA LEU A 175 26.64 -2.87 26.05
C LEU A 175 26.48 -1.35 26.16
N GLY A 176 25.27 -0.84 26.40
CA GLY A 176 24.96 0.59 26.50
C GLY A 176 23.92 1.06 25.49
N ARG A 177 23.84 2.38 25.26
CA ARG A 177 22.87 2.96 24.34
C ARG A 177 23.39 2.97 22.91
N GLN A 178 22.69 2.30 22.00
CA GLN A 178 22.90 2.39 20.57
C GLN A 178 21.91 3.39 19.95
N LYS A 179 22.37 4.11 18.93
CA LYS A 179 21.54 5.06 18.18
C LYS A 179 21.81 4.95 16.69
N GLY A 180 20.77 5.15 15.88
CA GLY A 180 20.90 5.22 14.43
C GLY A 180 19.61 5.67 13.78
N ASP A 181 19.73 6.37 12.66
CA ASP A 181 18.57 6.73 11.85
C ASP A 181 18.15 5.50 11.01
N ALA A 182 16.86 5.18 11.03
CA ALA A 182 16.31 4.05 10.28
C ALA A 182 14.96 4.38 9.65
N LYS A 183 14.72 3.87 8.44
CA LYS A 183 13.35 3.75 7.91
C LYS A 183 12.66 2.56 8.55
N LEU A 184 11.34 2.59 8.56
CA LEU A 184 10.50 1.59 9.21
C LEU A 184 9.73 0.80 8.16
N SER A 185 9.51 -0.48 8.39
CA SER A 185 8.45 -1.26 7.74
C SER A 185 7.77 -2.16 8.77
N LEU A 186 6.67 -2.81 8.37
CA LEU A 186 6.01 -3.80 9.21
C LEU A 186 6.13 -5.19 8.58
N PHE A 187 6.35 -6.19 9.41
CA PHE A 187 6.29 -7.59 9.04
C PHE A 187 5.50 -8.38 10.10
N ARG A 188 5.07 -9.60 9.74
CA ARG A 188 4.49 -10.54 10.70
C ARG A 188 5.54 -11.56 11.10
N ASP A 189 5.68 -11.78 12.40
CA ASP A 189 6.55 -12.85 12.91
C ASP A 189 5.89 -14.24 12.76
N GLU A 190 6.57 -15.27 13.26
CA GLU A 190 6.09 -16.66 13.22
C GLU A 190 4.74 -16.87 13.91
N ASN A 191 4.39 -16.00 14.87
CA ASN A 191 3.11 -16.03 15.58
C ASN A 191 2.04 -15.16 14.89
N GLY A 192 2.36 -14.53 13.76
CA GLY A 192 1.46 -13.64 13.02
C GLY A 192 1.34 -12.23 13.60
N LEU A 193 2.17 -11.86 14.59
CA LEU A 193 2.13 -10.55 15.24
C LEU A 193 2.85 -9.49 14.40
N ALA A 194 2.25 -8.31 14.29
CA ALA A 194 2.84 -7.19 13.56
C ALA A 194 4.02 -6.59 14.34
N LYS A 195 5.19 -6.54 13.70
CA LYS A 195 6.43 -5.98 14.27
C LYS A 195 7.08 -4.99 13.32
N PHE A 196 7.82 -4.04 13.90
CA PHE A 196 8.66 -3.13 13.14
C PHE A 196 9.92 -3.85 12.65
N ASP A 197 10.23 -3.68 11.37
CA ASP A 197 11.56 -3.92 10.80
C ASP A 197 12.29 -2.57 10.67
N LEU A 198 13.58 -2.56 11.01
CA LEU A 198 14.41 -1.36 11.11
C LEU A 198 15.46 -1.34 10.00
N HIS A 199 15.25 -0.46 9.04
CA HIS A 199 16.13 -0.26 7.89
C HIS A 199 17.12 0.86 8.18
N PHE A 200 18.20 0.56 8.91
CA PHE A 200 19.24 1.55 9.28
C PHE A 200 19.97 2.11 8.06
N ILE A 201 20.39 3.38 8.13
CA ILE A 201 21.21 4.01 7.10
C ILE A 201 22.58 3.31 7.01
N ARG A 202 22.90 2.80 5.83
CA ARG A 202 24.15 2.11 5.50
C ARG A 202 25.05 3.00 4.65
N GLN A 203 26.33 2.62 4.55
CA GLN A 203 27.24 3.23 3.59
C GLN A 203 26.72 3.01 2.16
N ALA A 204 26.80 4.06 1.34
CA ALA A 204 26.40 3.97 -0.05
C ALA A 204 27.29 2.95 -0.79
N PRO A 205 26.69 2.09 -1.64
CA PRO A 205 27.46 1.16 -2.45
C PRO A 205 28.38 1.89 -3.42
N LYS A 206 29.48 1.24 -3.79
CA LYS A 206 30.50 1.79 -4.70
C LYS A 206 30.60 0.97 -5.99
N VAL A 207 31.10 1.60 -7.06
CA VAL A 207 31.41 0.90 -8.31
C VAL A 207 32.38 -0.25 -8.03
N GLY A 208 32.12 -1.42 -8.63
CA GLY A 208 32.89 -2.65 -8.46
C GLY A 208 32.60 -3.40 -7.16
N GLN A 209 31.82 -2.84 -6.22
CA GLN A 209 31.39 -3.57 -5.03
C GLN A 209 30.46 -4.73 -5.44
N GLU A 210 30.69 -5.90 -4.85
CA GLU A 210 29.85 -7.06 -5.11
C GLU A 210 28.56 -7.00 -4.27
N TYR A 211 27.43 -7.23 -4.91
CA TYR A 211 26.13 -7.42 -4.29
C TYR A 211 25.48 -8.68 -4.84
N ARG A 212 25.35 -9.72 -4.00
CA ARG A 212 24.78 -11.03 -4.38
C ARG A 212 25.40 -11.61 -5.67
N GLY A 213 26.73 -11.61 -5.78
CA GLY A 213 27.45 -12.13 -6.94
C GLY A 213 27.52 -11.19 -8.15
N TYR A 214 26.83 -10.06 -8.13
CA TYR A 214 26.91 -9.03 -9.17
C TYR A 214 27.86 -7.91 -8.75
N LYS A 215 28.82 -7.56 -9.62
CA LYS A 215 29.68 -6.39 -9.42
C LYS A 215 28.96 -5.15 -9.94
N LEU A 216 28.71 -4.19 -9.05
CA LEU A 216 28.00 -2.97 -9.40
C LEU A 216 28.75 -2.16 -10.46
N GLU A 217 28.16 -2.10 -11.66
CA GLU A 217 28.65 -1.27 -12.76
C GLU A 217 28.32 0.21 -12.51
N GLU A 218 29.07 1.11 -13.15
CA GLU A 218 28.92 2.56 -12.97
C GLU A 218 27.53 3.05 -13.40
N ASP A 219 27.05 2.61 -14.57
CA ASP A 219 25.72 2.94 -15.11
C ASP A 219 24.58 2.49 -14.18
N VAL A 220 24.69 1.30 -13.60
CA VAL A 220 23.70 0.75 -12.67
C VAL A 220 23.70 1.52 -11.37
N LEU A 221 24.87 1.82 -10.82
CA LEU A 221 24.95 2.59 -9.59
C LEU A 221 24.42 4.02 -9.78
N ASP A 222 24.71 4.65 -10.91
CA ASP A 222 24.16 5.95 -11.27
C ASP A 222 22.63 5.92 -11.40
N ALA A 223 22.07 4.89 -12.04
CA ALA A 223 20.63 4.69 -12.11
C ALA A 223 20.00 4.48 -10.72
N LEU A 224 20.60 3.63 -9.89
CA LEU A 224 20.17 3.39 -8.50
C LEU A 224 20.21 4.68 -7.66
N ASN A 225 21.22 5.53 -7.85
CA ASN A 225 21.31 6.81 -7.16
C ASN A 225 20.34 7.85 -7.69
N ARG A 226 19.99 7.80 -8.98
CA ARG A 226 19.09 8.75 -9.63
C ARG A 226 17.62 8.41 -9.43
N THR A 227 17.22 7.22 -9.84
CA THR A 227 15.82 6.79 -9.85
C THR A 227 15.47 5.88 -8.69
N GLY A 228 16.47 5.36 -7.96
CA GLY A 228 16.26 4.30 -6.97
C GLY A 228 16.24 2.89 -7.57
N ASN A 229 16.33 2.75 -8.90
CA ASN A 229 16.21 1.48 -9.61
C ASN A 229 17.32 1.35 -10.67
N ALA A 230 17.76 0.12 -10.94
CA ALA A 230 18.91 -0.15 -11.80
C ALA A 230 18.74 0.20 -13.29
N GLY A 231 17.53 0.52 -13.78
CA GLY A 231 17.34 0.82 -15.21
C GLY A 231 17.25 -0.42 -16.12
N ARG A 232 17.62 -1.58 -15.60
CA ARG A 232 17.68 -2.86 -16.32
C ARG A 232 17.58 -4.04 -15.36
N LEU A 233 17.38 -5.23 -15.91
CA LEU A 233 17.60 -6.48 -15.19
C LEU A 233 19.10 -6.71 -14.99
N VAL A 234 19.44 -7.24 -13.81
CA VAL A 234 20.80 -7.70 -13.47
C VAL A 234 20.72 -9.11 -12.91
N ASP A 235 21.71 -9.94 -13.24
CA ASP A 235 21.76 -11.32 -12.77
C ASP A 235 22.30 -11.37 -11.34
N LEU A 236 21.47 -11.84 -10.40
CA LEU A 236 21.81 -11.92 -8.97
C LEU A 236 21.70 -13.35 -8.46
N VAL A 237 22.56 -13.70 -7.52
CA VAL A 237 22.45 -14.95 -6.76
C VAL A 237 21.23 -14.88 -5.84
N VAL A 238 20.23 -15.71 -6.13
CA VAL A 238 18.97 -15.77 -5.37
C VAL A 238 19.03 -16.82 -4.25
N ASP A 239 19.80 -17.88 -4.44
CA ASP A 239 20.10 -18.90 -3.42
C ASP A 239 21.62 -19.08 -3.28
N PHE A 240 22.14 -18.74 -2.09
CA PHE A 240 23.56 -18.83 -1.80
C PHE A 240 24.09 -20.26 -1.64
N ARG A 241 23.21 -21.24 -1.37
CA ARG A 241 23.56 -22.66 -1.24
C ARG A 241 23.73 -23.30 -2.62
N SER A 242 22.74 -23.13 -3.50
CA SER A 242 22.80 -23.70 -4.86
C SER A 242 23.62 -22.85 -5.84
N LYS A 243 23.92 -21.59 -5.49
CA LYS A 243 24.48 -20.58 -6.40
C LYS A 243 23.58 -20.31 -7.61
N GLU A 244 22.28 -20.55 -7.48
CA GLU A 244 21.32 -20.19 -8.52
C GLU A 244 21.30 -18.68 -8.74
N THR A 245 21.44 -18.29 -10.00
CA THR A 245 21.40 -16.90 -10.45
C THR A 245 20.15 -16.68 -11.30
N LYS A 246 19.46 -15.57 -11.08
CA LYS A 246 18.29 -15.17 -11.86
C LYS A 246 18.37 -13.70 -12.30
N PRO A 247 17.75 -13.34 -13.44
CA PRO A 247 17.56 -11.95 -13.80
C PRO A 247 16.62 -11.29 -12.79
N CYS A 248 17.07 -10.20 -12.19
CA CYS A 248 16.38 -9.50 -11.12
C CYS A 248 16.28 -8.01 -11.40
N TYR A 249 15.17 -7.41 -10.98
CA TYR A 249 15.13 -5.98 -10.72
C TYR A 249 15.95 -5.69 -9.47
N LEU A 250 16.72 -4.59 -9.51
CA LEU A 250 17.53 -4.13 -8.39
C LEU A 250 17.14 -2.69 -8.05
N SER A 251 16.90 -2.44 -6.78
CA SER A 251 16.56 -1.12 -6.24
C SER A 251 17.43 -0.77 -5.06
N LYS A 252 17.59 0.53 -4.81
CA LYS A 252 18.26 1.09 -3.65
C LYS A 252 17.35 2.11 -2.99
N ASP A 253 17.16 2.00 -1.68
CA ASP A 253 16.50 3.08 -0.94
C ASP A 253 17.40 4.33 -0.94
N PRO A 254 16.86 5.50 -1.35
CA PRO A 254 17.67 6.71 -1.49
C PRO A 254 18.14 7.29 -0.16
N VAL A 255 17.54 6.89 0.98
CA VAL A 255 17.88 7.38 2.32
C VAL A 255 18.81 6.38 3.02
N THR A 256 18.45 5.10 3.05
CA THR A 256 19.16 4.09 3.83
C THR A 256 20.28 3.40 3.07
N ASN A 257 20.35 3.58 1.74
CA ASN A 257 21.22 2.82 0.85
C ASN A 257 21.01 1.30 0.91
N GLU A 258 19.92 0.83 1.52
CA GLU A 258 19.59 -0.57 1.50
C GLU A 258 19.21 -1.01 0.09
N MET A 259 19.72 -2.18 -0.30
CA MET A 259 19.53 -2.76 -1.61
C MET A 259 18.42 -3.81 -1.56
N PHE A 260 17.53 -3.78 -2.53
CA PHE A 260 16.40 -4.71 -2.67
C PHE A 260 16.48 -5.39 -4.03
N PHE A 261 16.11 -6.66 -4.09
CA PHE A 261 16.01 -7.38 -5.36
C PHE A 261 14.68 -8.10 -5.48
N LEU A 262 14.23 -8.23 -6.73
CA LEU A 262 13.02 -8.96 -7.09
C LEU A 262 13.31 -9.77 -8.36
N PRO A 263 13.29 -11.12 -8.28
CA PRO A 263 13.39 -11.96 -9.47
C PRO A 263 12.32 -11.59 -10.50
N ALA A 264 12.72 -11.48 -11.76
CA ALA A 264 11.84 -11.00 -12.83
C ALA A 264 10.62 -11.90 -13.05
N ASP A 265 10.80 -13.22 -12.84
CA ASP A 265 9.75 -14.24 -12.90
C ASP A 265 8.71 -14.14 -11.77
N GLN A 266 9.03 -13.44 -10.68
CA GLN A 266 8.12 -13.19 -9.54
C GLN A 266 7.44 -11.83 -9.61
N ALA A 267 7.86 -10.95 -10.51
CA ALA A 267 7.32 -9.60 -10.60
C ALA A 267 5.98 -9.58 -11.33
N ARG A 268 5.01 -8.86 -10.75
CA ARG A 268 3.74 -8.59 -11.43
C ARG A 268 3.86 -7.30 -12.24
N CYS A 269 3.84 -7.44 -13.56
CA CYS A 269 3.88 -6.31 -14.50
C CYS A 269 2.49 -6.02 -15.07
N PRO A 270 1.70 -5.09 -14.50
CA PRO A 270 0.42 -4.71 -15.08
C PRO A 270 0.60 -3.98 -16.43
N LYS A 271 -0.18 -4.37 -17.45
CA LYS A 271 -0.25 -3.66 -18.75
C LYS A 271 -0.96 -2.32 -18.66
N LYS A 272 -1.86 -2.15 -17.68
CA LYS A 272 -2.63 -0.93 -17.47
C LYS A 272 -2.22 -0.29 -16.14
N ILE A 273 -1.76 0.95 -16.20
CA ILE A 273 -1.36 1.76 -15.05
C ILE A 273 -2.36 2.90 -14.93
N LYS A 274 -3.17 2.89 -13.86
CA LYS A 274 -4.31 3.81 -13.74
C LYS A 274 -5.23 3.69 -14.96
N ASP A 275 -5.42 4.77 -15.72
CA ASP A 275 -6.17 4.80 -16.97
C ASP A 275 -5.28 4.64 -18.22
N TYR A 276 -3.94 4.68 -18.08
CA TYR A 276 -2.99 4.49 -19.18
C TYR A 276 -2.77 3.01 -19.51
N THR A 277 -2.82 2.65 -20.80
CA THR A 277 -2.50 1.29 -21.28
C THR A 277 -1.19 1.32 -22.03
N LEU A 278 -0.21 0.54 -21.57
CA LEU A 278 1.10 0.45 -22.21
C LEU A 278 0.97 -0.19 -23.60
N SER A 279 1.59 0.42 -24.60
CA SER A 279 1.85 -0.20 -25.90
C SER A 279 2.75 -1.44 -25.74
N GLN A 280 2.85 -2.25 -26.79
CA GLN A 280 3.68 -3.45 -26.75
C GLN A 280 5.15 -3.13 -26.46
N GLN A 281 5.68 -2.04 -27.05
CA GLN A 281 7.06 -1.62 -26.83
C GLN A 281 7.28 -1.06 -25.42
N GLU A 282 6.37 -0.20 -24.95
CA GLU A 282 6.43 0.34 -23.59
C GLU A 282 6.33 -0.77 -22.54
N TYR A 283 5.47 -1.76 -22.76
CA TYR A 283 5.36 -2.91 -21.87
C TYR A 283 6.65 -3.75 -21.88
N ALA A 284 7.24 -4.00 -23.05
CA ALA A 284 8.52 -4.69 -23.14
C ALA A 284 9.63 -3.95 -22.39
N ASP A 285 9.75 -2.64 -22.59
CA ASP A 285 10.72 -1.79 -21.88
C ASP A 285 10.49 -1.77 -20.37
N TYR A 286 9.22 -1.66 -19.94
CA TYR A 286 8.83 -1.74 -18.53
C TYR A 286 9.23 -3.08 -17.90
N THR A 287 8.95 -4.20 -18.57
CA THR A 287 9.35 -5.55 -18.09
C THR A 287 10.85 -5.80 -18.16
N ALA A 288 11.59 -5.05 -18.97
CA ALA A 288 13.05 -5.07 -18.98
C ALA A 288 13.67 -4.20 -17.87
N GLY A 289 12.85 -3.56 -17.04
CA GLY A 289 13.29 -2.70 -15.93
C GLY A 289 13.62 -1.27 -16.35
N LYS A 290 13.30 -0.87 -17.59
CA LYS A 290 13.58 0.48 -18.09
C LYS A 290 12.54 1.48 -17.60
N GLU A 291 12.95 2.74 -17.58
CA GLU A 291 12.06 3.88 -17.33
C GLU A 291 11.11 4.10 -18.52
N VAL A 292 9.80 4.18 -18.26
CA VAL A 292 8.76 4.38 -19.28
C VAL A 292 7.92 5.62 -18.96
N PRO A 293 7.96 6.69 -19.77
CA PRO A 293 7.11 7.87 -19.61
C PRO A 293 5.64 7.52 -19.83
N ILE A 294 4.75 8.04 -18.98
CA ILE A 294 3.31 7.88 -19.09
C ILE A 294 2.58 9.20 -18.81
N GLU A 295 1.38 9.30 -19.35
CA GLU A 295 0.41 10.36 -19.05
C GLU A 295 -0.89 9.71 -18.56
N PHE A 296 -1.40 10.11 -17.41
CA PHE A 296 -2.59 9.48 -16.82
C PHE A 296 -3.47 10.50 -16.11
N LYS A 297 -4.77 10.20 -16.01
CA LYS A 297 -5.73 11.03 -15.24
C LYS A 297 -5.73 10.58 -13.79
N SER A 298 -5.45 11.51 -12.89
CA SER A 298 -5.56 11.29 -11.45
C SER A 298 -7.02 11.26 -10.99
N SER A 299 -7.25 10.83 -9.75
CA SER A 299 -8.60 10.70 -9.17
C SER A 299 -9.38 12.02 -9.10
N ASN A 300 -8.71 13.16 -9.02
CA ASN A 300 -9.33 14.49 -9.05
C ASN A 300 -9.53 15.04 -10.48
N GLY A 301 -9.24 14.23 -11.50
CA GLY A 301 -9.41 14.57 -12.90
C GLY A 301 -8.23 15.29 -13.55
N LYS A 302 -7.16 15.64 -12.81
CA LYS A 302 -5.97 16.27 -13.38
C LYS A 302 -5.14 15.26 -14.17
N ILE A 303 -4.69 15.66 -15.35
CA ILE A 303 -3.72 14.92 -16.16
C ILE A 303 -2.33 15.12 -15.54
N LEU A 304 -1.66 14.01 -15.23
CA LEU A 304 -0.30 13.99 -14.68
C LEU A 304 0.64 13.27 -15.63
N ARG A 305 1.89 13.73 -15.68
CA ARG A 305 2.96 13.14 -16.49
C ARG A 305 4.14 12.78 -15.62
N THR A 306 4.63 11.56 -15.77
CA THR A 306 5.84 11.07 -15.10
C THR A 306 6.31 9.80 -15.77
N SER A 307 7.47 9.28 -15.40
CA SER A 307 7.86 7.93 -15.79
C SER A 307 7.53 6.93 -14.69
N ILE A 308 7.29 5.70 -15.12
CA ILE A 308 7.20 4.52 -14.27
C ILE A 308 8.41 3.61 -14.48
N GLN A 309 8.70 2.81 -13.46
CA GLN A 309 9.70 1.77 -13.51
C GLN A 309 9.34 0.64 -12.56
N MET A 310 9.79 -0.58 -12.83
CA MET A 310 9.66 -1.66 -11.86
C MET A 310 10.64 -1.42 -10.70
N SER A 311 10.15 -1.55 -9.47
CA SER A 311 10.91 -1.36 -8.25
C SER A 311 10.91 -2.63 -7.42
N ALA A 312 12.08 -3.13 -7.10
CA ALA A 312 12.26 -4.22 -6.15
C ALA A 312 11.96 -3.78 -4.71
N ALA A 313 12.22 -2.51 -4.37
CA ALA A 313 11.92 -1.94 -3.06
C ALA A 313 10.40 -1.83 -2.82
N GLU A 314 9.65 -1.35 -3.82
CA GLU A 314 8.18 -1.26 -3.77
C GLU A 314 7.50 -2.57 -4.24
N ARG A 315 8.28 -3.56 -4.68
CA ARG A 315 7.83 -4.84 -5.26
C ARG A 315 6.77 -4.69 -6.36
N GLY A 316 6.88 -3.64 -7.17
CA GLY A 316 5.88 -3.28 -8.18
C GLY A 316 6.19 -2.00 -8.94
N THR A 317 5.19 -1.46 -9.63
CA THR A 317 5.30 -0.21 -10.39
C THR A 317 5.57 0.97 -9.46
N GLU A 318 6.71 1.63 -9.62
CA GLU A 318 7.06 2.88 -8.97
C GLU A 318 6.92 4.04 -9.95
N PHE A 319 6.33 5.15 -9.49
CA PHE A 319 6.26 6.41 -10.22
C PHE A 319 7.47 7.26 -9.82
N LEU A 320 8.27 7.71 -10.78
CA LEU A 320 9.56 8.34 -10.52
C LEU A 320 9.47 9.83 -10.17
N TRP A 321 8.44 10.52 -10.66
CA TRP A 321 8.20 11.95 -10.44
C TRP A 321 9.44 12.80 -10.77
N GLU A 322 9.96 13.58 -9.83
CA GLU A 322 11.14 14.43 -10.03
C GLU A 322 12.43 13.64 -10.29
N ARG A 323 12.46 12.33 -9.98
CA ARG A 323 13.61 11.46 -10.26
C ARG A 323 13.67 10.97 -11.70
N SER A 324 12.59 11.15 -12.46
CA SER A 324 12.47 10.74 -13.86
C SER A 324 13.62 11.33 -14.69
N THR A 325 14.35 10.49 -15.43
CA THR A 325 15.40 10.96 -16.35
C THR A 325 14.79 11.43 -17.67
N LYS A 326 13.60 10.94 -18.01
CA LYS A 326 12.82 11.37 -19.16
C LYS A 326 11.88 12.48 -18.70
N LYS A 327 12.18 13.73 -19.07
CA LYS A 327 11.25 14.84 -18.83
C LYS A 327 10.05 14.69 -19.76
N PRO A 328 8.80 14.72 -19.27
CA PRO A 328 7.68 15.00 -20.14
C PRO A 328 7.82 16.45 -20.61
N GLU A 329 7.93 16.68 -21.92
CA GLU A 329 7.93 18.03 -22.47
C GLU A 329 6.63 18.74 -22.06
N ASN A 330 6.75 19.86 -21.35
CA ASN A 330 5.66 20.82 -21.23
C ASN A 330 5.44 21.44 -22.61
N ARG A 331 4.56 20.86 -23.43
CA ARG A 331 3.92 21.62 -24.51
C ARG A 331 2.83 22.52 -23.91
N GLN A 332 3.25 23.58 -23.23
CA GLN A 332 2.49 24.81 -23.15
C GLN A 332 3.23 25.83 -24.01
N GLY A 333 2.54 26.38 -25.02
CA GLY A 333 3.13 27.21 -26.06
C GLY A 333 3.95 28.37 -25.51
N GLN A 334 5.20 28.46 -25.95
CA GLN A 334 5.96 29.70 -25.91
C GLN A 334 5.61 30.51 -27.16
N GLU A 335 4.67 31.45 -27.01
CA GLU A 335 4.74 32.67 -27.81
C GLU A 335 5.96 33.47 -27.36
N GLN A 336 6.85 33.72 -28.31
CA GLN A 336 8.00 34.59 -28.17
C GLN A 336 7.55 36.03 -27.91
N LYS A 337 8.03 36.64 -26.83
CA LYS A 337 8.47 38.05 -26.84
C LYS A 337 9.74 38.19 -26.02
N GLY A 338 10.75 38.76 -26.67
CA GLY A 338 12.13 38.82 -26.20
C GLY A 338 12.43 39.92 -25.17
N GLY A 339 13.63 39.78 -24.60
CA GLY A 339 14.30 40.75 -23.73
C GLY A 339 15.49 40.09 -23.01
N SER A 340 16.71 40.47 -23.37
CA SER A 340 17.98 39.97 -22.80
C SER A 340 18.29 40.62 -21.42
N PRO A 341 19.39 40.27 -20.73
CA PRO A 341 19.39 39.46 -19.52
C PRO A 341 19.74 40.26 -18.24
N GLU A 342 19.03 40.03 -17.14
CA GLU A 342 19.44 40.55 -15.84
C GLU A 342 19.94 39.42 -14.92
N LYS A 343 21.18 39.57 -14.45
CA LYS A 343 21.87 38.67 -13.53
C LYS A 343 21.18 38.68 -12.17
N THR A 344 20.66 37.54 -11.71
CA THR A 344 20.50 37.30 -10.26
C THR A 344 20.67 35.83 -9.87
N GLN A 345 21.74 35.58 -9.13
CA GLN A 345 21.99 34.60 -8.06
C GLN A 345 21.37 33.18 -8.13
N LYS A 346 22.27 32.19 -8.10
CA LYS A 346 22.00 30.78 -7.80
C LYS A 346 21.26 30.65 -6.46
N PRO A 347 20.15 29.89 -6.37
CA PRO A 347 19.72 29.30 -5.12
C PRO A 347 20.49 28.00 -4.88
N GLU A 348 20.99 27.87 -3.66
CA GLU A 348 21.74 26.74 -3.13
C GLU A 348 20.95 25.42 -3.17
N LYS A 349 21.72 24.33 -3.23
CA LYS A 349 21.25 22.95 -3.06
C LYS A 349 20.37 22.86 -1.81
N ARG A 350 19.10 22.48 -1.96
CA ARG A 350 18.27 22.02 -0.84
C ARG A 350 18.87 20.74 -0.28
N THR A 351 19.72 20.90 0.73
CA THR A 351 20.01 19.87 1.72
C THR A 351 18.72 19.56 2.47
N TYR A 352 18.45 18.28 2.67
CA TYR A 352 17.31 17.80 3.46
C TYR A 352 17.47 18.33 4.89
N ALA A 353 16.67 19.34 5.23
CA ALA A 353 16.74 19.99 6.53
C ALA A 353 16.21 19.03 7.61
N ARG A 354 17.09 18.73 8.58
CA ARG A 354 16.73 18.26 9.92
C ARG A 354 15.69 19.22 10.49
N LYS A 355 14.43 18.78 10.66
CA LYS A 355 13.48 19.56 11.46
C LYS A 355 13.95 19.54 12.92
N SER A 356 14.06 20.73 13.50
CA SER A 356 14.50 20.97 14.86
C SER A 356 13.60 20.29 15.89
N LYS A 357 14.23 19.78 16.95
CA LYS A 357 13.59 19.15 18.12
C LYS A 357 12.56 20.09 18.74
N ILE A 358 11.29 19.68 18.75
CA ILE A 358 10.29 20.25 19.65
C ILE A 358 10.44 19.49 20.96
N THR A 359 10.89 20.19 22.00
CA THR A 359 10.91 19.68 23.37
C THR A 359 9.52 19.90 23.96
N PRO A 360 8.86 18.90 24.56
CA PRO A 360 7.65 19.14 25.34
C PRO A 360 8.05 19.90 26.61
N LYS A 361 7.34 20.98 26.91
CA LYS A 361 7.32 21.53 28.28
C LYS A 361 6.51 20.58 29.15
N MET A 362 7.00 20.38 30.38
CA MET A 362 6.38 19.60 31.46
C MET A 362 4.92 19.94 31.70
#